data_AF-A0A2P6NBR1-F1
#
_entry.id   AF-A0A2P6NBR1-F1
#
_cell.length_a   1.000
_cell.length_b   1.000
_cell.length_c   1.000
_cell.angle_alpha   90.00
_cell.angle_beta   90.00
_cell.angle_gamma   90.00
#
_symmetry.space_group_name_H-M   'P 1'
#
loop_
_entity.id
_entity.type
_entity.pdbx_description
1 polymer ?
#
loop_
_entity_poly.entity_id
_entity_poly.type
_entity_poly.pdbx_seq_one_letter_code
_entity_poly.pdbx_strand_id
1 'polypeptide(L)'
;MLTQRFQEEKPKGEEIMRPLTEEETKVFFEKLTNYIGRNVAHLVDRPKDPHVFRLHKQRVYYVREEVMRQATSIDKKGLISLGTCFGKFTGSGKFKLHVTCLDYLSQYAQYKVWVKPSSEMSVLYGNNVYKAGLGRITENTPKYQGVVIYSMNDTPLGFGTTARSTQECRKVDVKQVFGDVTRLLRELEVHLWKWPESSVESLRGGWLVVAVLSLDHEVFPSSLLPTFSTGHQVMLRHHLSHSASRIDYEEPEALRAKNLNKLWCINRSIKSPCPTLRPSYCWNVRNKSTEKLPQMPSVAEIIRLYGLSAQQKLSQNFLLDLNLTDKMVKMAGDLSNTTVIEVGPGPGGLTRSILKAGAKRLIVIEKDPRCLPALEVLQQAVSKQRMHIVMDDVLTVDEEECVIKASEQSREPIDFQHDQFLFLGNLPFSIGTPLLLKWLYQIERKQGLFKHGRAPMIMLLQKEVADRIGAAPGDDDFSRLSVMMQRWCDVQMGFKIPGSAFVPPPKVDTRVIKMTPRNRLKSYPDVPLEAIEHVARNVFGQRRKMLSNSIQTLGAYGSQLLENQDIILDE
;
A
#
# COMPACT_ATOMS: atom_id res chain seq x y z
N MET A 1 -47.21 -42.36 -21.01
CA MET A 1 -47.30 -42.06 -19.56
C MET A 1 -46.29 -42.95 -18.86
N LEU A 2 -45.23 -42.53 -18.19
CA LEU A 2 -44.78 -41.24 -17.69
C LEU A 2 -43.24 -41.29 -17.69
N THR A 3 -42.63 -40.62 -18.65
CA THR A 3 -41.25 -40.15 -18.59
C THR A 3 -41.29 -38.78 -17.90
N GLN A 4 -40.88 -38.69 -16.63
CA GLN A 4 -40.34 -37.50 -15.95
C GLN A 4 -40.26 -37.73 -14.42
N ARG A 5 -39.24 -37.13 -13.79
CA ARG A 5 -38.88 -37.13 -12.35
C ARG A 5 -38.15 -38.41 -11.93
N PHE A 6 -36.84 -38.44 -11.68
CA PHE A 6 -36.00 -37.47 -10.99
C PHE A 6 -34.64 -37.36 -11.70
N GLN A 7 -34.29 -36.14 -12.14
CA GLN A 7 -32.89 -35.75 -12.17
C GLN A 7 -32.52 -35.47 -10.71
N GLU A 8 -31.58 -36.22 -10.15
CA GLU A 8 -30.99 -35.91 -8.86
C GLU A 8 -30.24 -34.57 -8.97
N GLU A 9 -30.90 -33.51 -8.52
CA GLU A 9 -30.24 -32.25 -8.20
C GLU A 9 -29.18 -32.52 -7.11
N LYS A 10 -27.90 -32.28 -7.41
CA LYS A 10 -26.85 -32.24 -6.39
C LYS A 10 -27.24 -31.20 -5.33
N PRO A 11 -27.37 -31.56 -4.04
CA PRO A 11 -27.79 -30.61 -3.03
C PRO A 11 -26.76 -29.47 -2.92
N LYS A 12 -27.26 -28.22 -2.97
CA LYS A 12 -26.50 -27.01 -2.60
C LYS A 12 -25.92 -27.22 -1.20
N GLY A 13 -24.60 -27.08 -1.10
CA GLY A 13 -23.81 -27.50 0.06
C GLY A 13 -24.34 -27.00 1.40
N GLU A 14 -24.76 -27.94 2.24
CA GLU A 14 -24.97 -27.71 3.66
C GLU A 14 -23.64 -27.33 4.34
N GLU A 15 -23.66 -26.24 5.09
CA GLU A 15 -22.55 -25.71 5.89
C GLU A 15 -22.28 -26.57 7.15
N ILE A 16 -22.03 -27.86 6.96
CA ILE A 16 -21.91 -28.80 8.08
C ILE A 16 -20.48 -29.37 8.11
N MET A 17 -19.87 -29.33 9.29
CA MET A 17 -18.61 -30.01 9.55
C MET A 17 -18.80 -31.52 9.36
N ARG A 18 -18.03 -32.11 8.43
CA ARG A 18 -18.12 -33.53 8.11
C ARG A 18 -16.75 -34.13 7.72
N PRO A 19 -16.60 -35.46 7.74
CA PRO A 19 -15.50 -36.12 7.05
C PRO A 19 -15.50 -35.79 5.54
N LEU A 20 -14.33 -35.86 4.92
CA LEU A 20 -14.20 -35.76 3.47
C LEU A 20 -14.87 -36.99 2.82
N THR A 21 -15.52 -36.81 1.67
CA THR A 21 -16.00 -37.95 0.87
C THR A 21 -14.81 -38.71 0.26
N GLU A 22 -15.02 -39.92 -0.25
CA GLU A 22 -13.96 -40.69 -0.91
C GLU A 22 -13.35 -39.93 -2.10
N GLU A 23 -14.18 -39.27 -2.91
CA GLU A 23 -13.73 -38.44 -4.04
C GLU A 23 -12.91 -37.23 -3.57
N GLU A 24 -13.38 -36.50 -2.56
CA GLU A 24 -12.67 -35.35 -1.99
C GLU A 24 -11.34 -35.77 -1.36
N THR A 25 -11.34 -36.91 -0.67
CA THR A 25 -10.17 -37.51 -0.02
C THR A 25 -9.11 -37.83 -1.06
N LYS A 26 -9.49 -38.44 -2.18
CA LYS A 26 -8.58 -38.73 -3.28
C LYS A 26 -7.95 -37.45 -3.86
N VAL A 27 -8.76 -36.45 -4.20
CA VAL A 27 -8.27 -35.17 -4.75
C VAL A 27 -7.36 -34.44 -3.76
N PHE A 28 -7.72 -34.45 -2.48
CA PHE A 28 -6.93 -33.83 -1.40
C PHE A 28 -5.56 -34.51 -1.26
N PHE A 29 -5.53 -35.84 -1.13
CA PHE A 29 -4.27 -36.56 -0.94
C PHE A 29 -3.41 -36.64 -2.20
N GLU A 30 -4.00 -36.67 -3.39
CA GLU A 30 -3.25 -36.48 -4.65
C GLU A 30 -2.53 -35.13 -4.63
N LYS A 31 -3.19 -34.07 -4.15
CA LYS A 31 -2.55 -32.76 -4.04
C LYS A 31 -1.42 -32.74 -3.01
N LEU A 32 -1.57 -33.38 -1.85
CA LEU A 32 -0.51 -33.48 -0.84
C LEU A 32 0.66 -34.33 -1.30
N THR A 33 0.40 -35.47 -1.94
CA THR A 33 1.41 -36.38 -2.48
C THR A 33 2.33 -35.67 -3.47
N ASN A 34 1.82 -34.68 -4.22
CA ASN A 34 2.65 -33.85 -5.09
C ASN A 34 3.75 -33.03 -4.39
N TYR A 35 3.65 -32.80 -3.07
CA TYR A 35 4.65 -32.04 -2.30
C TYR A 35 5.46 -32.91 -1.34
N ILE A 36 4.82 -33.87 -0.67
CA ILE A 36 5.44 -34.70 0.37
C ILE A 36 5.59 -36.18 -0.03
N GLY A 37 5.12 -36.58 -1.22
CA GLY A 37 5.30 -37.95 -1.73
C GLY A 37 4.69 -39.01 -0.81
N ARG A 38 5.44 -40.09 -0.54
CA ARG A 38 5.00 -41.18 0.36
C ARG A 38 4.93 -40.77 1.83
N ASN A 39 5.48 -39.62 2.21
CA ASN A 39 5.50 -39.14 3.59
C ASN A 39 4.12 -38.66 4.09
N VAL A 40 3.09 -38.67 3.23
CA VAL A 40 1.69 -38.42 3.64
C VAL A 40 1.27 -39.34 4.80
N ALA A 41 1.81 -40.56 4.85
CA ALA A 41 1.54 -41.50 5.95
C ALA A 41 1.86 -40.89 7.33
N HIS A 42 2.89 -40.05 7.45
CA HIS A 42 3.23 -39.40 8.73
C HIS A 42 2.19 -38.37 9.21
N LEU A 43 1.33 -37.86 8.32
CA LEU A 43 0.23 -36.97 8.70
C LEU A 43 -1.01 -37.73 9.15
N VAL A 44 -1.18 -38.97 8.68
CA VAL A 44 -2.34 -39.82 8.98
C VAL A 44 -2.05 -40.73 10.18
N ASP A 45 -0.90 -41.39 10.19
CA ASP A 45 -0.53 -42.40 11.18
C ASP A 45 0.30 -41.79 12.31
N ARG A 46 -0.38 -41.07 13.23
CA ARG A 46 0.22 -40.45 14.42
C ARG A 46 -0.31 -41.10 15.70
N PRO A 47 0.22 -42.27 16.12
CA PRO A 47 -0.32 -43.03 17.26
C PRO A 47 -0.18 -42.30 18.61
N LYS A 48 0.80 -41.40 18.76
CA LYS A 48 1.00 -40.61 19.98
C LYS A 48 0.14 -39.35 20.05
N ASP A 49 -0.38 -38.88 18.92
CA ASP A 49 -1.06 -37.59 18.81
C ASP A 49 -2.04 -37.66 17.62
N PRO A 50 -3.18 -38.35 17.78
CA PRO A 50 -4.08 -38.67 16.68
C PRO A 50 -4.70 -37.40 16.11
N HIS A 51 -4.64 -37.29 14.78
CA HIS A 51 -5.19 -36.16 14.04
C HIS A 51 -6.16 -36.63 12.96
N VAL A 52 -7.16 -35.79 12.68
CA VAL A 52 -8.19 -36.07 11.68
C VAL A 52 -8.37 -34.89 10.73
N PHE A 53 -8.73 -35.21 9.48
CA PHE A 53 -9.13 -34.20 8.50
C PHE A 53 -10.65 -34.00 8.52
N ARG A 54 -11.10 -32.74 8.50
CA ARG A 54 -12.52 -32.36 8.46
C ARG A 54 -12.77 -31.29 7.44
N LEU A 55 -13.87 -31.43 6.71
CA LEU A 55 -14.36 -30.40 5.80
C LEU A 55 -15.36 -29.53 6.56
N HIS A 56 -15.16 -28.21 6.53
CA HIS A 56 -16.10 -27.21 7.05
C HIS A 56 -16.07 -25.99 6.14
N LYS A 57 -17.23 -25.50 5.69
CA LYS A 57 -17.35 -24.34 4.77
C LYS A 57 -16.39 -24.40 3.57
N GLN A 58 -16.32 -25.56 2.90
CA GLN A 58 -15.42 -25.87 1.78
C GLN A 58 -13.91 -25.84 2.10
N ARG A 59 -13.52 -25.66 3.37
CA ARG A 59 -12.13 -25.70 3.84
C ARG A 59 -11.84 -27.02 4.51
N VAL A 60 -10.66 -27.57 4.26
CA VAL A 60 -10.17 -28.79 4.91
C VAL A 60 -9.29 -28.39 6.07
N TYR A 61 -9.64 -28.85 7.26
CA TYR A 61 -8.94 -28.60 8.51
C TYR A 61 -8.25 -29.87 9.00
N TYR A 62 -7.06 -29.72 9.57
CA TYR A 62 -6.30 -30.76 10.24
C TYR A 62 -6.31 -30.48 11.74
N VAL A 63 -6.84 -31.43 12.51
CA VAL A 63 -7.26 -31.20 13.89
C VAL A 63 -6.89 -32.40 14.74
N ARG A 64 -6.39 -32.16 15.96
CA ARG A 64 -6.25 -33.20 16.99
C ARG A 64 -7.61 -33.85 17.27
N GLU A 65 -7.64 -35.17 17.42
CA GLU A 65 -8.90 -35.90 17.62
C GLU A 65 -9.65 -35.46 18.89
N GLU A 66 -8.92 -35.11 19.96
CA GLU A 66 -9.49 -34.57 21.19
C GLU A 66 -10.23 -33.24 20.97
N VAL A 67 -9.59 -32.31 20.24
CA VAL A 67 -10.20 -31.01 19.90
C VAL A 67 -11.41 -31.19 19.00
N MET A 68 -11.36 -32.16 18.08
CA MET A 68 -12.52 -32.53 17.25
C MET A 68 -13.70 -33.04 18.10
N ARG A 69 -13.44 -33.86 19.13
CA ARG A 69 -14.48 -34.35 20.05
C ARG A 69 -15.09 -33.23 20.89
N GLN A 70 -14.32 -32.20 21.26
CA GLN A 70 -14.85 -31.03 21.95
C GLN A 70 -15.66 -30.14 21.02
N ALA A 71 -15.24 -30.01 19.76
CA ALA A 71 -15.91 -29.17 18.77
C ALA A 71 -17.32 -29.65 18.39
N THR A 72 -17.67 -30.92 18.63
CA THR A 72 -19.04 -31.40 18.45
C THR A 72 -20.03 -30.79 19.46
N SER A 73 -19.53 -30.23 20.57
CA SER A 73 -20.35 -29.58 21.59
C SER A 73 -20.69 -28.11 21.26
N ILE A 74 -20.09 -27.57 20.19
CA ILE A 74 -20.32 -26.19 19.74
C ILE A 74 -21.36 -26.20 18.61
N ASP A 75 -22.28 -25.24 18.64
CA ASP A 75 -23.26 -25.10 17.56
C ASP A 75 -22.58 -24.87 16.21
N LYS A 76 -23.05 -25.59 15.19
CA LYS A 76 -22.41 -25.67 13.87
C LYS A 76 -22.40 -24.32 13.14
N LYS A 77 -23.39 -23.46 13.40
CA LYS A 77 -23.46 -22.12 12.80
C LYS A 77 -22.46 -21.15 13.45
N GLY A 78 -22.16 -21.35 14.73
CA GLY A 78 -21.19 -20.55 15.49
C GLY A 78 -19.73 -20.92 15.26
N LEU A 79 -19.45 -22.08 14.65
CA LEU A 79 -18.08 -22.53 14.45
C LEU A 79 -17.40 -21.84 13.25
N ILE A 80 -16.40 -21.02 13.53
CA ILE A 80 -15.66 -20.22 12.54
C ILE A 80 -14.47 -21.00 11.96
N SER A 81 -13.67 -21.66 12.81
CA SER A 81 -12.47 -22.41 12.41
C SER A 81 -12.17 -23.50 13.44
N LEU A 82 -11.47 -24.56 13.01
CA LEU A 82 -11.09 -25.69 13.87
C LEU A 82 -9.69 -26.16 13.50
N GLY A 83 -8.71 -25.99 14.38
CA GLY A 83 -7.31 -26.40 14.10
C GLY A 83 -6.70 -25.69 12.89
N THR A 84 -5.82 -26.40 12.17
CA THR A 84 -5.04 -25.82 11.07
C THR A 84 -5.73 -26.03 9.72
N CYS A 85 -6.03 -24.94 9.00
CA CYS A 85 -6.58 -25.03 7.65
C CYS A 85 -5.50 -25.52 6.66
N PHE A 86 -5.76 -26.61 5.93
CA PHE A 86 -4.85 -27.12 4.90
C PHE A 86 -5.15 -26.57 3.52
N GLY A 87 -6.38 -26.08 3.30
CA GLY A 87 -6.77 -25.58 1.99
C GLY A 87 -8.27 -25.53 1.83
N LYS A 88 -8.70 -25.24 0.60
CA LYS A 88 -10.11 -25.19 0.23
C LYS A 88 -10.38 -25.86 -1.11
N PHE A 89 -11.56 -26.45 -1.21
CA PHE A 89 -12.10 -26.86 -2.49
C PHE A 89 -12.66 -25.65 -3.23
N THR A 90 -12.44 -25.59 -4.54
CA THR A 90 -13.10 -24.61 -5.41
C THR A 90 -14.46 -25.15 -5.84
N GLY A 91 -15.36 -24.27 -6.31
CA GLY A 91 -16.65 -24.70 -6.88
C GLY A 91 -16.53 -25.64 -8.09
N SER A 92 -15.33 -25.75 -8.68
CA SER A 92 -14.99 -26.71 -9.73
C SER A 92 -14.41 -28.04 -9.23
N GLY A 93 -14.43 -28.30 -7.92
CA GLY A 93 -13.94 -29.54 -7.30
C GLY A 93 -12.41 -29.66 -7.17
N LYS A 94 -11.63 -28.64 -7.57
CA LYS A 94 -10.16 -28.67 -7.42
C LYS A 94 -9.76 -28.22 -6.02
N PHE A 95 -8.78 -28.90 -5.43
CA PHE A 95 -8.23 -28.52 -4.13
C PHE A 95 -7.08 -27.51 -4.26
N LYS A 96 -7.15 -26.42 -3.48
CA LYS A 96 -6.09 -25.42 -3.35
C LYS A 96 -5.55 -25.46 -1.93
N LEU A 97 -4.23 -25.61 -1.79
CA LEU A 97 -3.55 -25.54 -0.50
C LEU A 97 -3.70 -24.15 0.12
N HIS A 98 -3.46 -24.04 1.42
CA HIS A 98 -3.35 -22.78 2.13
C HIS A 98 -1.96 -22.67 2.77
N VAL A 99 -1.45 -21.46 2.99
CA VAL A 99 -0.11 -21.28 3.58
C VAL A 99 -0.04 -21.79 5.03
N THR A 100 -1.16 -21.89 5.73
CA THR A 100 -1.23 -22.38 7.12
C THR A 100 -0.81 -23.84 7.28
N CYS A 101 -0.83 -24.68 6.24
CA CYS A 101 -0.27 -26.04 6.32
C CYS A 101 1.22 -26.12 5.97
N LEU A 102 1.89 -24.99 5.75
CA LEU A 102 3.30 -24.95 5.38
C LEU A 102 4.18 -25.61 6.45
N ASP A 103 3.90 -25.38 7.73
CA ASP A 103 4.71 -25.94 8.83
C ASP A 103 4.62 -27.46 8.89
N TYR A 104 3.46 -28.04 8.58
CA TYR A 104 3.27 -29.49 8.54
C TYR A 104 3.89 -30.11 7.28
N LEU A 105 3.73 -29.45 6.12
CA LEU A 105 4.22 -30.01 4.85
C LEU A 105 5.72 -29.80 4.64
N SER A 106 6.29 -28.72 5.16
CA SER A 106 7.72 -28.42 5.03
C SER A 106 8.62 -29.47 5.70
N GLN A 107 8.17 -30.06 6.82
CA GLN A 107 8.89 -31.12 7.52
C GLN A 107 9.14 -32.36 6.64
N TYR A 108 8.18 -32.67 5.77
CA TYR A 108 8.19 -33.88 4.95
C TYR A 108 8.35 -33.62 3.45
N ALA A 109 8.69 -32.38 3.06
CA ALA A 109 8.77 -31.96 1.68
C ALA A 109 9.82 -32.76 0.90
N GLN A 110 9.37 -33.40 -0.20
CA GLN A 110 10.21 -34.24 -1.05
C GLN A 110 11.20 -33.39 -1.86
N TYR A 111 10.74 -32.26 -2.38
CA TYR A 111 11.52 -31.35 -3.20
C TYR A 111 11.50 -29.94 -2.60
N LYS A 112 12.70 -29.40 -2.39
CA LYS A 112 12.93 -28.13 -1.71
C LYS A 112 13.70 -27.19 -2.60
N VAL A 113 13.34 -25.91 -2.54
CA VAL A 113 13.96 -24.83 -3.30
C VAL A 113 14.35 -23.73 -2.33
N TRP A 114 15.64 -23.40 -2.25
CA TRP A 114 16.13 -22.28 -1.45
C TRP A 114 16.29 -21.06 -2.34
N VAL A 115 15.73 -19.94 -1.91
CA VAL A 115 15.83 -18.64 -2.59
C VAL A 115 16.80 -17.74 -1.86
N LYS A 116 17.57 -16.97 -2.63
CA LYS A 116 18.50 -15.98 -2.09
C LYS A 116 17.74 -14.85 -1.40
N PRO A 117 18.33 -14.18 -0.38
CA PRO A 117 17.69 -13.05 0.30
C PRO A 117 17.21 -11.93 -0.62
N SER A 118 17.89 -11.74 -1.77
CA SER A 118 17.49 -10.78 -2.81
C SER A 118 16.13 -11.03 -3.45
N SER A 119 15.61 -12.26 -3.34
CA SER A 119 14.41 -12.73 -4.03
C SER A 119 13.34 -13.25 -3.07
N GLU A 120 13.63 -13.34 -1.76
CA GLU A 120 12.66 -13.75 -0.73
C GLU A 120 11.42 -12.87 -0.74
N MET A 121 11.57 -11.55 -0.62
CA MET A 121 10.44 -10.61 -0.67
C MET A 121 9.65 -10.73 -1.97
N SER A 122 10.33 -10.96 -3.10
CA SER A 122 9.66 -11.16 -4.39
C SER A 122 8.73 -12.38 -4.37
N VAL A 123 9.19 -13.49 -3.77
CA VAL A 123 8.39 -14.72 -3.58
C VAL A 123 7.23 -14.48 -2.61
N LEU A 124 7.47 -13.76 -1.52
CA LEU A 124 6.44 -13.37 -0.53
C LEU A 124 5.39 -12.40 -1.07
N TYR A 125 5.64 -11.77 -2.22
CA TYR A 125 4.61 -11.01 -2.97
C TYR A 125 3.92 -11.84 -4.06
N GLY A 126 4.21 -13.14 -4.14
CA GLY A 126 3.62 -14.06 -5.10
C GLY A 126 4.20 -13.97 -6.51
N ASN A 127 5.42 -13.45 -6.67
CA ASN A 127 6.12 -13.45 -7.96
C ASN A 127 6.93 -14.73 -8.17
N ASN A 128 7.16 -15.06 -9.44
CA ASN A 128 7.92 -16.24 -9.82
C ASN A 128 9.40 -16.16 -9.41
N VAL A 129 9.98 -17.34 -9.14
CA VAL A 129 11.42 -17.45 -8.83
C VAL A 129 12.19 -17.51 -10.14
N TYR A 130 13.07 -16.53 -10.36
CA TYR A 130 14.02 -16.52 -11.47
C TYR A 130 15.31 -17.26 -11.10
N LYS A 131 16.04 -17.76 -12.10
CA LYS A 131 17.34 -18.41 -11.88
C LYS A 131 18.33 -17.53 -11.10
N ALA A 132 18.31 -16.22 -11.29
CA ALA A 132 19.09 -15.24 -10.52
C ALA A 132 18.88 -15.35 -9.00
N GLY A 133 17.61 -15.52 -8.61
CA GLY A 133 17.13 -15.59 -7.23
C GLY A 133 17.17 -16.99 -6.63
N LEU A 134 17.46 -18.02 -7.43
CA LEU A 134 17.61 -19.40 -6.98
C LEU A 134 18.96 -19.56 -6.27
N GLY A 135 18.93 -20.01 -5.02
CA GLY A 135 20.10 -20.39 -4.23
C GLY A 135 20.45 -21.86 -4.42
N ARG A 136 19.64 -22.75 -3.84
CA ARG A 136 19.82 -24.21 -3.89
C ARG A 136 18.52 -24.89 -4.34
N ILE A 137 18.64 -26.08 -4.91
CA ILE A 137 17.51 -26.94 -5.26
C ILE A 137 17.85 -28.38 -4.88
N THR A 138 16.86 -29.17 -4.46
CA THR A 138 16.98 -30.62 -4.40
C THR A 138 17.38 -31.21 -5.75
N GLU A 139 18.30 -32.16 -5.74
CA GLU A 139 18.73 -32.84 -6.96
C GLU A 139 17.60 -33.69 -7.57
N ASN A 140 17.66 -33.92 -8.88
CA ASN A 140 16.66 -34.71 -9.62
C ASN A 140 15.20 -34.24 -9.44
N THR A 141 14.98 -32.95 -9.21
CA THR A 141 13.64 -32.36 -9.18
C THR A 141 13.07 -32.37 -10.59
N PRO A 142 11.92 -33.04 -10.83
CA PRO A 142 11.27 -33.08 -12.14
C PRO A 142 10.68 -31.73 -12.55
N LYS A 143 10.26 -31.63 -13.82
CA LYS A 143 9.49 -30.48 -14.33
C LYS A 143 8.04 -30.58 -13.87
N TYR A 144 7.42 -29.44 -13.55
CA TYR A 144 6.02 -29.31 -13.06
C TYR A 144 5.75 -30.02 -11.73
N GLN A 145 6.79 -30.22 -10.92
CA GLN A 145 6.70 -30.84 -9.62
C GLN A 145 6.36 -29.80 -8.54
N GLY A 146 5.54 -30.19 -7.55
CA GLY A 146 5.30 -29.40 -6.35
C GLY A 146 6.54 -29.31 -5.48
N VAL A 147 6.93 -28.09 -5.12
CA VAL A 147 8.11 -27.80 -4.29
C VAL A 147 7.74 -26.90 -3.12
N VAL A 148 8.46 -27.06 -2.00
CA VAL A 148 8.42 -26.11 -0.89
C VAL A 148 9.59 -25.14 -1.03
N ILE A 149 9.29 -23.85 -0.93
CA ILE A 149 10.26 -22.77 -1.07
C ILE A 149 10.76 -22.39 0.32
N TYR A 150 12.08 -22.24 0.47
CA TYR A 150 12.78 -21.89 1.69
C TYR A 150 13.63 -20.64 1.49
N SER A 151 13.79 -19.87 2.56
CA SER A 151 14.89 -18.91 2.69
C SER A 151 16.23 -19.64 2.75
N MET A 152 17.34 -18.95 2.49
CA MET A 152 18.68 -19.50 2.75
C MET A 152 18.91 -19.90 4.22
N ASN A 153 18.09 -19.40 5.15
CA ASN A 153 18.13 -19.74 6.58
C ASN A 153 17.20 -20.91 6.95
N ASP A 154 16.87 -21.79 5.99
CA ASP A 154 16.00 -22.96 6.20
C ASP A 154 14.59 -22.64 6.74
N THR A 155 14.14 -21.39 6.61
CA THR A 155 12.77 -20.98 6.97
C THR A 155 11.84 -21.22 5.78
N PRO A 156 10.73 -21.97 5.93
CA PRO A 156 9.80 -22.20 4.83
C PRO A 156 9.03 -20.91 4.50
N LEU A 157 8.98 -20.54 3.22
CA LEU A 157 8.36 -19.31 2.72
C LEU A 157 7.04 -19.54 1.99
N GLY A 158 6.85 -20.73 1.41
CA GLY A 158 5.62 -21.06 0.70
C GLY A 158 5.76 -22.27 -0.22
N PHE A 159 4.76 -22.44 -1.09
CA PHE A 159 4.71 -23.53 -2.07
C PHE A 159 4.91 -23.00 -3.49
N GLY A 160 5.48 -23.82 -4.35
CA GLY A 160 5.64 -23.54 -5.76
C GLY A 160 5.54 -24.79 -6.62
N THR A 161 5.62 -24.58 -7.93
CA THR A 161 5.72 -25.65 -8.93
C THR A 161 6.90 -25.36 -9.84
N THR A 162 7.75 -26.35 -10.11
CA THR A 162 8.91 -26.15 -10.99
C THR A 162 8.48 -25.95 -12.44
N ALA A 163 9.02 -24.94 -13.12
CA ALA A 163 8.81 -24.79 -14.56
C ALA A 163 9.83 -25.60 -15.37
N ARG A 164 10.94 -26.02 -14.76
CA ARG A 164 12.07 -26.72 -15.38
C ARG A 164 12.66 -27.77 -14.43
N SER A 165 13.30 -28.80 -14.98
CA SER A 165 13.99 -29.82 -14.18
C SER A 165 15.33 -29.33 -13.63
N THR A 166 15.87 -29.96 -12.58
CA THR A 166 17.18 -29.59 -12.02
C THR A 166 18.29 -29.56 -13.08
N GLN A 167 18.28 -30.52 -14.01
CA GLN A 167 19.29 -30.65 -15.06
C GLN A 167 19.21 -29.50 -16.09
N GLU A 168 18.00 -29.13 -16.50
CA GLU A 168 17.79 -27.97 -17.38
C GLU A 168 18.23 -26.67 -16.70
N CYS A 169 18.00 -26.54 -15.40
CA CYS A 169 18.30 -25.33 -14.65
C CYS A 169 19.80 -25.04 -14.51
N ARG A 170 20.66 -26.02 -14.77
CA ARG A 170 22.12 -25.82 -14.83
C ARG A 170 22.57 -25.20 -16.17
N LYS A 171 21.77 -25.32 -17.23
CA LYS A 171 22.11 -24.90 -18.60
C LYS A 171 21.47 -23.57 -19.04
N VAL A 172 20.58 -23.03 -18.21
CA VAL A 172 19.69 -21.92 -18.56
C VAL A 172 20.22 -20.58 -18.04
N ASP A 173 20.03 -19.52 -18.84
CA ASP A 173 20.42 -18.16 -18.53
C ASP A 173 19.68 -17.57 -17.30
N VAL A 174 20.34 -16.64 -16.63
CA VAL A 174 20.02 -16.08 -15.30
C VAL A 174 18.63 -15.42 -15.25
N LYS A 175 18.11 -14.96 -16.40
CA LYS A 175 16.84 -14.22 -16.53
C LYS A 175 15.60 -15.11 -16.70
N GLN A 176 15.75 -16.43 -16.85
CA GLN A 176 14.60 -17.29 -17.09
C GLN A 176 13.90 -17.71 -15.80
N VAL A 177 12.57 -17.86 -15.89
CA VAL A 177 11.73 -18.35 -14.79
C VAL A 177 12.04 -19.80 -14.51
N PHE A 178 12.31 -20.09 -13.24
CA PHE A 178 12.68 -21.41 -12.75
C PHE A 178 11.45 -22.14 -12.16
N GLY A 179 10.64 -21.43 -11.38
CA GLY A 179 9.45 -21.96 -10.73
C GLY A 179 8.30 -20.97 -10.80
N ASP A 180 7.11 -21.49 -11.08
CA ASP A 180 5.86 -20.75 -10.95
C ASP A 180 5.46 -20.80 -9.47
N VAL A 181 5.38 -19.63 -8.83
CA VAL A 181 4.83 -19.56 -7.47
C VAL A 181 3.34 -19.77 -7.63
N THR A 182 2.86 -20.96 -7.28
CA THR A 182 1.43 -21.22 -7.24
C THR A 182 0.84 -20.22 -6.26
N ARG A 183 0.13 -19.23 -6.81
CA ARG A 183 -0.40 -18.04 -6.14
C ARG A 183 -1.13 -18.38 -4.84
N LEU A 184 -0.40 -18.36 -3.72
CA LEU A 184 -0.91 -18.78 -2.39
C LEU A 184 -0.98 -17.66 -1.36
N LEU A 185 -0.69 -16.43 -1.77
CA LEU A 185 -0.80 -15.23 -0.93
C LEU A 185 -2.04 -14.40 -1.26
N ARG A 186 -3.19 -15.07 -1.42
CA ARG A 186 -4.49 -14.39 -1.53
C ARG A 186 -5.49 -14.75 -0.44
N GLU A 187 -5.06 -15.46 0.60
CA GLU A 187 -5.95 -15.79 1.74
C GLU A 187 -5.31 -15.60 3.12
N LEU A 188 -4.17 -14.89 3.21
CA LEU A 188 -3.80 -14.19 4.44
C LEU A 188 -4.45 -12.80 4.46
N GLU A 189 -5.77 -12.73 4.26
CA GLU A 189 -6.53 -11.88 5.16
C GLU A 189 -6.54 -12.65 6.47
N VAL A 190 -5.49 -12.43 7.27
CA VAL A 190 -5.70 -12.41 8.71
C VAL A 190 -6.90 -11.48 8.86
N HIS A 191 -8.06 -12.04 9.21
CA HIS A 191 -9.08 -11.32 9.93
C HIS A 191 -8.38 -10.82 11.20
N LEU A 192 -7.61 -9.73 11.08
CA LEU A 192 -7.39 -8.80 12.15
C LEU A 192 -8.80 -8.35 12.46
N TRP A 193 -9.35 -8.97 13.51
CA TRP A 193 -10.69 -8.75 14.00
C TRP A 193 -10.90 -7.24 14.16
N LYS A 194 -11.51 -6.60 13.16
CA LYS A 194 -12.26 -5.37 13.40
C LYS A 194 -13.53 -5.82 14.09
N TRP A 195 -13.51 -5.77 15.42
CA TRP A 195 -14.73 -5.85 16.20
C TRP A 195 -15.64 -4.70 15.77
N PRO A 196 -16.90 -4.95 15.39
CA PRO A 196 -17.88 -3.89 15.29
C PRO A 196 -18.05 -3.30 16.70
N GLU A 197 -17.88 -1.99 16.88
CA GLU A 197 -18.16 -1.33 18.18
C GLU A 197 -19.60 -1.62 18.65
N SER A 198 -20.52 -1.90 17.72
CA SER A 198 -21.90 -2.32 18.01
C SER A 198 -22.05 -3.72 18.62
N SER A 199 -21.00 -4.54 18.64
CA SER A 199 -21.01 -5.86 19.29
C SER A 199 -20.49 -5.83 20.73
N VAL A 200 -19.90 -4.70 21.16
CA VAL A 200 -19.37 -4.49 22.52
C VAL A 200 -20.48 -4.27 23.55
N GLU A 201 -21.57 -3.63 23.14
CA GLU A 201 -22.59 -3.16 24.08
C GLU A 201 -23.55 -4.25 24.59
N SER A 202 -23.55 -5.44 23.97
CA SER A 202 -24.45 -6.54 24.39
C SER A 202 -23.87 -7.48 25.47
N LEU A 203 -22.63 -7.26 25.95
CA LEU A 203 -21.97 -8.14 26.93
C LEU A 203 -22.01 -7.61 28.37
N ARG A 204 -23.12 -6.99 28.77
CA ARG A 204 -23.47 -6.84 30.21
C ARG A 204 -24.25 -8.07 30.67
N GLY A 205 -23.56 -9.18 30.81
CA GLY A 205 -24.15 -10.44 31.27
C GLY A 205 -23.14 -11.55 31.07
N GLY A 206 -22.35 -11.83 32.11
CA GLY A 206 -21.23 -12.74 32.02
C GLY A 206 -21.65 -14.16 31.65
N TRP A 207 -21.30 -14.59 30.44
CA TRP A 207 -20.88 -15.95 30.06
C TRP A 207 -20.01 -15.82 28.81
N LEU A 208 -18.69 -15.91 29.02
CA LEU A 208 -17.69 -15.91 27.95
C LEU A 208 -17.67 -17.30 27.31
N VAL A 209 -18.25 -17.45 26.10
CA VAL A 209 -17.98 -18.63 25.25
C VAL A 209 -17.68 -18.14 23.83
N VAL A 210 -16.44 -17.67 23.62
CA VAL A 210 -15.83 -17.61 22.29
C VAL A 210 -14.88 -18.79 22.22
N ALA A 211 -15.33 -19.91 21.65
CA ALA A 211 -14.50 -21.09 21.51
C ALA A 211 -13.60 -20.97 20.26
N VAL A 212 -12.42 -20.38 20.44
CA VAL A 212 -11.25 -20.67 19.60
C VAL A 212 -10.46 -21.75 20.33
N LEU A 213 -10.70 -23.02 20.00
CA LEU A 213 -9.88 -24.12 20.50
C LEU A 213 -8.56 -24.15 19.72
N SER A 214 -7.58 -23.41 20.21
CA SER A 214 -6.17 -23.50 19.79
C SER A 214 -5.33 -23.90 21.00
N LEU A 215 -5.25 -25.19 21.26
CA LEU A 215 -4.32 -25.78 22.24
C LEU A 215 -3.13 -26.36 21.48
N ASP A 216 -2.27 -25.48 20.97
CA ASP A 216 -0.91 -25.84 20.57
C ASP A 216 0.03 -24.79 21.17
N HIS A 217 0.41 -25.02 22.43
CA HIS A 217 1.54 -24.33 23.07
C HIS A 217 2.82 -24.77 22.35
N GLU A 218 3.21 -24.03 21.31
CA GLU A 218 4.56 -23.97 20.70
C GLU A 218 4.57 -23.16 19.38
N VAL A 219 3.42 -22.71 18.89
CA VAL A 219 3.29 -22.06 17.57
C VAL A 219 3.54 -20.55 17.64
N PHE A 220 4.73 -20.11 18.08
CA PHE A 220 5.28 -18.80 17.70
C PHE A 220 6.80 -18.79 17.89
N PRO A 221 7.62 -18.81 16.82
CA PRO A 221 9.01 -18.43 16.95
C PRO A 221 9.07 -16.93 17.26
N SER A 222 9.68 -16.59 18.38
CA SER A 222 9.88 -15.24 18.93
C SER A 222 10.78 -14.32 18.08
N SER A 223 11.08 -14.69 16.83
CA SER A 223 11.98 -13.96 15.93
C SER A 223 11.28 -13.14 14.83
N LEU A 224 9.94 -13.08 14.80
CA LEU A 224 9.16 -12.36 13.77
C LEU A 224 8.15 -11.33 14.30
N LEU A 225 8.22 -10.95 15.58
CA LEU A 225 7.45 -9.83 16.12
C LEU A 225 8.33 -8.56 16.25
N PRO A 226 7.84 -7.38 15.83
CA PRO A 226 8.44 -6.13 16.25
C PRO A 226 8.35 -6.04 17.77
N THR A 227 9.49 -5.79 18.43
CA THR A 227 9.56 -5.42 19.84
C THR A 227 8.76 -4.14 20.07
N PHE A 228 7.52 -4.26 20.55
CA PHE A 228 6.83 -3.14 21.18
C PHE A 228 7.37 -3.01 22.61
N SER A 229 7.98 -1.86 22.88
CA SER A 229 8.45 -1.47 24.20
C SER A 229 7.32 -1.55 25.22
N THR A 230 7.59 -2.27 26.29
CA THR A 230 6.78 -2.39 27.49
C THR A 230 6.56 -1.04 28.17
N GLY A 231 5.30 -0.76 28.49
CA GLY A 231 4.93 0.35 29.37
C GLY A 231 3.54 0.85 29.05
N HIS A 232 2.53 0.26 29.68
CA HIS A 232 1.36 0.92 30.29
C HIS A 232 0.52 -0.19 30.95
N GLN A 233 0.82 -0.45 32.23
CA GLN A 233 -0.03 -1.22 33.13
C GLN A 233 -1.35 -0.47 33.31
N VAL A 234 -2.46 -1.07 32.89
CA VAL A 234 -3.80 -0.63 33.27
C VAL A 234 -4.11 -1.25 34.65
N MET A 235 -4.01 -0.42 35.70
CA MET A 235 -4.54 -0.72 37.03
C MET A 235 -6.06 -0.55 37.00
N LEU A 236 -6.81 -1.65 37.13
CA LEU A 236 -8.21 -1.63 37.56
C LEU A 236 -8.21 -1.79 39.09
N ARG A 237 -8.54 -0.73 39.84
CA ARG A 237 -8.85 -0.79 41.27
C ARG A 237 -10.35 -0.61 41.49
N HIS A 238 -10.90 -1.53 42.27
CA HIS A 238 -12.25 -1.59 42.81
C HIS A 238 -12.71 -0.29 43.49
N HIS A 239 -14.00 0.01 43.34
CA HIS A 239 -14.76 0.88 44.24
C HIS A 239 -14.74 0.35 45.67
N LEU A 240 -14.53 1.25 46.65
CA LEU A 240 -15.33 1.35 47.89
C LEU A 240 -14.98 2.64 48.66
N SER A 241 -16.04 3.36 49.06
CA SER A 241 -16.20 4.22 50.24
C SER A 241 -15.42 5.54 50.44
N HIS A 242 -16.24 6.61 50.52
CA HIS A 242 -16.24 7.72 51.51
C HIS A 242 -15.54 9.06 51.23
N SER A 243 -16.34 10.11 51.50
CA SER A 243 -16.03 11.49 51.90
C SER A 243 -15.66 12.55 50.84
N ALA A 244 -16.69 13.34 50.49
CA ALA A 244 -16.77 14.81 50.51
C ALA A 244 -15.54 15.65 50.08
N SER A 245 -15.71 16.44 49.02
CA SER A 245 -15.78 17.92 49.11
C SER A 245 -16.06 18.57 47.74
N ARG A 246 -16.96 19.57 47.79
CA ARG A 246 -17.33 20.54 46.75
C ARG A 246 -16.12 21.28 46.17
N ILE A 247 -16.23 21.74 44.91
CA ILE A 247 -16.33 23.17 44.52
C ILE A 247 -16.60 23.25 43.00
N ASP A 248 -17.63 24.03 42.66
CA ASP A 248 -18.12 24.39 41.32
C ASP A 248 -17.10 25.23 40.52
N TYR A 249 -17.24 25.30 39.18
CA TYR A 249 -17.31 26.57 38.43
C TYR A 249 -17.68 26.35 36.94
N GLU A 250 -18.52 27.27 36.46
CA GLU A 250 -19.37 27.28 35.27
C GLU A 250 -18.68 27.73 33.95
N GLU A 251 -19.33 27.39 32.82
CA GLU A 251 -19.19 28.01 31.49
C GLU A 251 -19.60 29.50 31.46
N PRO A 252 -19.30 30.22 30.36
CA PRO A 252 -20.44 30.80 29.64
C PRO A 252 -20.36 30.82 28.09
N GLU A 253 -21.56 30.74 27.51
CA GLU A 253 -21.94 30.86 26.10
C GLU A 253 -21.94 32.30 25.51
N ALA A 254 -21.76 32.35 24.18
CA ALA A 254 -22.44 33.17 23.15
C ALA A 254 -22.51 34.72 23.20
N LEU A 255 -22.14 35.36 22.07
CA LEU A 255 -22.97 36.44 21.47
C LEU A 255 -22.71 36.67 19.96
N ARG A 256 -23.81 36.76 19.20
CA ARG A 256 -23.96 37.10 17.76
C ARG A 256 -24.01 38.63 17.53
N ALA A 257 -23.44 39.12 16.42
CA ALA A 257 -23.96 40.24 15.58
C ALA A 257 -23.11 40.36 14.28
N LYS A 258 -23.63 40.09 13.07
CA LYS A 258 -24.38 40.95 12.12
C LYS A 258 -23.66 42.23 11.64
N ASN A 259 -23.30 42.22 10.35
CA ASN A 259 -23.16 43.31 9.36
C ASN A 259 -22.48 44.63 9.75
N LEU A 260 -21.46 45.06 8.98
CA LEU A 260 -21.43 46.36 8.27
C LEU A 260 -20.16 46.51 7.40
N ASN A 261 -20.35 46.57 6.09
CA ASN A 261 -19.45 47.29 5.16
C ASN A 261 -19.85 48.77 5.19
N LYS A 262 -18.90 49.70 5.38
CA LYS A 262 -18.73 50.98 4.67
C LYS A 262 -17.83 51.97 5.43
N LEU A 263 -16.88 52.53 4.68
CA LEU A 263 -16.28 53.88 4.74
C LEU A 263 -16.03 54.51 6.12
N TRP A 264 -14.79 54.94 6.36
CA TRP A 264 -14.44 56.37 6.42
C TRP A 264 -12.91 56.57 6.52
N CYS A 265 -12.40 57.47 5.66
CA CYS A 265 -11.12 58.15 5.84
C CYS A 265 -11.35 59.47 6.62
N ILE A 266 -10.25 60.08 7.10
CA ILE A 266 -10.06 61.52 7.44
C ILE A 266 -10.42 61.92 8.90
N ASN A 267 -9.44 62.16 9.80
CA ASN A 267 -8.66 63.41 9.93
C ASN A 267 -7.84 63.58 11.25
N ARG A 268 -6.62 64.15 11.13
CA ARG A 268 -5.94 65.20 11.96
C ARG A 268 -5.54 64.92 13.45
N SER A 269 -4.38 65.34 14.00
CA SER A 269 -3.52 66.52 13.75
C SER A 269 -2.08 66.43 14.33
N ILE A 270 -1.09 66.82 13.50
CA ILE A 270 0.00 67.84 13.68
C ILE A 270 1.00 67.75 14.87
N LYS A 271 2.31 67.58 14.56
CA LYS A 271 3.40 68.60 14.62
C LYS A 271 4.75 68.05 14.07
N SER A 272 5.35 68.79 13.14
CA SER A 272 6.66 68.63 12.46
C SER A 272 7.85 69.12 13.33
N PRO A 273 9.16 68.89 13.04
CA PRO A 273 9.84 69.06 11.73
C PRO A 273 10.83 67.97 11.27
N CYS A 274 11.06 67.98 9.94
CA CYS A 274 12.08 67.27 9.17
C CYS A 274 13.51 67.75 9.56
N PRO A 275 14.59 66.96 9.32
CA PRO A 275 15.25 67.13 8.02
C PRO A 275 15.90 65.86 7.42
N THR A 276 15.74 65.74 6.10
CA THR A 276 16.73 65.28 5.11
C THR A 276 17.27 63.84 5.19
N LEU A 277 16.86 63.00 4.24
CA LEU A 277 17.77 62.31 3.29
C LEU A 277 16.97 61.84 2.05
N ARG A 278 17.64 61.91 0.90
CA ARG A 278 17.09 62.01 -0.47
C ARG A 278 16.47 60.71 -1.02
N PRO A 279 15.62 60.80 -2.06
CA PRO A 279 15.05 59.65 -2.75
C PRO A 279 16.02 59.13 -3.81
N SER A 280 16.54 57.92 -3.61
CA SER A 280 17.17 57.16 -4.69
C SER A 280 17.17 55.67 -4.36
N TYR A 281 16.84 54.88 -5.38
CA TYR A 281 16.82 53.42 -5.41
C TYR A 281 15.54 52.73 -4.88
N CYS A 282 14.45 52.85 -5.65
CA CYS A 282 13.60 51.68 -5.87
C CYS A 282 14.46 50.61 -6.55
N TRP A 283 15.12 49.77 -5.77
CA TRP A 283 15.68 48.54 -6.29
C TRP A 283 14.51 47.62 -6.65
N ASN A 284 14.14 47.61 -7.94
CA ASN A 284 13.68 46.38 -8.57
C ASN A 284 14.83 45.37 -8.48
N VAL A 285 14.99 44.71 -7.32
CA VAL A 285 15.84 43.53 -7.22
C VAL A 285 15.07 42.39 -7.87
N ARG A 286 15.16 42.29 -9.21
CA ARG A 286 15.15 40.97 -9.84
C ARG A 286 16.44 40.30 -9.37
N ASN A 287 16.38 39.60 -8.23
CA ASN A 287 17.45 38.73 -7.76
C ASN A 287 17.53 37.56 -8.74
N LYS A 288 18.20 37.77 -9.87
CA LYS A 288 18.83 36.66 -10.60
C LYS A 288 19.98 36.23 -9.72
N SER A 289 19.72 35.30 -8.80
CA SER A 289 20.81 34.68 -8.05
C SER A 289 21.80 34.11 -9.06
N THR A 290 23.05 34.54 -8.98
CA THR A 290 24.16 34.04 -9.80
C THR A 290 24.63 32.70 -9.26
N GLU A 291 23.69 31.81 -8.91
CA GLU A 291 23.97 30.45 -8.47
C GLU A 291 24.33 29.64 -9.71
N LYS A 292 25.63 29.44 -9.93
CA LYS A 292 26.10 28.63 -11.05
C LYS A 292 26.06 27.16 -10.64
N LEU A 293 24.97 26.48 -10.99
CA LEU A 293 24.87 25.03 -10.79
C LEU A 293 26.04 24.32 -11.50
N PRO A 294 26.62 23.27 -10.90
CA PRO A 294 27.67 22.47 -11.52
C PRO A 294 27.16 21.91 -12.85
N GLN A 295 28.04 21.73 -13.85
CA GLN A 295 27.62 21.03 -15.06
C GLN A 295 27.17 19.60 -14.71
N MET A 296 26.15 19.11 -15.41
CA MET A 296 25.72 17.73 -15.23
C MET A 296 26.79 16.82 -15.84
N PRO A 297 27.36 15.85 -15.08
CA PRO A 297 28.23 14.84 -15.67
C PRO A 297 27.46 14.08 -16.75
N SER A 298 28.18 13.49 -17.70
CA SER A 298 27.54 12.62 -18.69
C SER A 298 26.76 11.50 -18.01
N VAL A 299 25.74 10.97 -18.67
CA VAL A 299 24.96 9.82 -18.19
C VAL A 299 25.88 8.66 -17.77
N ALA A 300 26.94 8.40 -18.55
CA ALA A 300 27.92 7.36 -18.24
C ALA A 300 28.72 7.65 -16.96
N GLU A 301 29.11 8.91 -16.75
CA GLU A 301 29.76 9.34 -15.51
C GLU A 301 28.83 9.28 -14.32
N ILE A 302 27.56 9.67 -14.44
CA ILE A 302 26.56 9.53 -13.37
C ILE A 302 26.42 8.05 -12.96
N ILE A 303 26.29 7.14 -13.93
CA ILE A 303 26.19 5.70 -13.65
C ILE A 303 27.45 5.19 -12.92
N ARG A 304 28.63 5.63 -13.35
CA ARG A 304 29.93 5.20 -12.82
C ARG A 304 30.22 5.79 -11.43
N LEU A 305 30.05 7.10 -11.27
CA LEU A 305 30.36 7.85 -10.05
C LEU A 305 29.51 7.40 -8.87
N TYR A 306 28.23 7.14 -9.12
CA TYR A 306 27.27 6.81 -8.05
C TYR A 306 27.04 5.31 -7.90
N GLY A 307 27.80 4.46 -8.60
CA GLY A 307 27.63 3.01 -8.54
C GLY A 307 26.20 2.57 -8.87
N LEU A 308 25.53 3.31 -9.77
CA LEU A 308 24.14 3.04 -10.18
C LEU A 308 24.07 1.87 -11.18
N SER A 309 25.22 1.41 -11.66
CA SER A 309 25.38 0.18 -12.43
C SER A 309 24.98 -1.03 -11.58
N ALA A 310 23.91 -1.71 -12.02
CA ALA A 310 23.55 -3.10 -11.69
C ALA A 310 22.75 -3.39 -10.40
N GLN A 311 21.77 -2.57 -10.00
CA GLN A 311 20.68 -3.07 -9.14
C GLN A 311 19.28 -2.70 -9.67
N GLN A 312 18.65 -3.65 -10.37
CA GLN A 312 17.22 -3.60 -10.73
C GLN A 312 16.28 -3.63 -9.50
N LYS A 313 16.82 -3.76 -8.27
CA LYS A 313 16.04 -3.91 -7.03
C LYS A 313 15.19 -2.69 -6.67
N LEU A 314 15.60 -1.48 -7.03
CA LEU A 314 14.87 -0.24 -6.69
C LEU A 314 13.96 0.28 -7.82
N SER A 315 13.91 -0.41 -8.98
CA SER A 315 13.14 0.01 -10.16
C SER A 315 13.31 1.50 -10.53
N GLN A 316 14.50 2.05 -10.30
CA GLN A 316 14.83 3.45 -10.57
C GLN A 316 15.12 3.63 -12.08
N ASN A 317 14.45 4.61 -12.69
CA ASN A 317 14.72 5.07 -14.04
C ASN A 317 14.95 6.59 -13.96
N PHE A 318 16.17 7.05 -14.23
CA PHE A 318 16.52 8.45 -14.05
C PHE A 318 16.17 9.25 -15.29
N LEU A 319 15.42 10.34 -15.11
CA LEU A 319 15.19 11.35 -16.13
C LEU A 319 16.28 12.43 -16.02
N LEU A 320 17.25 12.39 -16.94
CA LEU A 320 18.41 13.29 -16.94
C LEU A 320 18.33 14.37 -18.04
N ASP A 321 17.34 14.31 -18.91
CA ASP A 321 17.11 15.34 -19.94
C ASP A 321 16.49 16.59 -19.31
N LEU A 322 17.31 17.65 -19.21
CA LEU A 322 16.93 18.93 -18.63
C LEU A 322 15.80 19.63 -19.39
N ASN A 323 15.60 19.37 -20.69
CA ASN A 323 14.49 19.96 -21.42
C ASN A 323 13.14 19.39 -20.96
N LEU A 324 13.12 18.09 -20.65
CA LEU A 324 11.93 17.41 -20.16
C LEU A 324 11.63 17.78 -18.71
N THR A 325 12.64 17.85 -17.83
CA THR A 325 12.45 18.30 -16.44
C THR A 325 12.11 19.79 -16.37
N ASP A 326 12.72 20.66 -17.18
CA ASP A 326 12.33 22.08 -17.27
C ASP A 326 10.87 22.21 -17.74
N LYS A 327 10.42 21.38 -18.68
CA LYS A 327 9.02 21.36 -19.14
C LYS A 327 8.06 20.89 -18.05
N MET A 328 8.45 19.91 -17.23
CA MET A 328 7.67 19.45 -16.08
C MET A 328 7.55 20.57 -15.02
N VAL A 329 8.66 21.23 -14.66
CA VAL A 329 8.68 22.33 -13.69
C VAL A 329 7.83 23.51 -14.17
N LYS A 330 7.81 23.81 -15.47
CA LYS A 330 6.92 24.85 -16.03
C LYS A 330 5.42 24.60 -15.78
N MET A 331 4.99 23.35 -15.59
CA MET A 331 3.58 23.05 -15.25
C MET A 331 3.22 23.48 -13.82
N ALA A 332 4.20 23.73 -12.96
CA ALA A 332 4.01 24.22 -11.61
C ALA A 332 3.62 25.70 -11.57
N GLY A 333 4.09 26.49 -12.55
CA GLY A 333 3.93 27.95 -12.55
C GLY A 333 5.13 28.65 -11.91
N ASP A 334 4.90 29.80 -11.28
CA ASP A 334 5.94 30.52 -10.56
C ASP A 334 6.31 29.80 -9.25
N LEU A 335 7.60 29.62 -9.03
CA LEU A 335 8.15 28.96 -7.83
C LEU A 335 8.81 29.93 -6.84
N SER A 336 8.83 31.24 -7.16
CA SER A 336 9.54 32.26 -6.38
C SER A 336 9.16 32.30 -4.90
N ASN A 337 7.92 31.95 -4.56
CA ASN A 337 7.39 31.87 -3.19
C ASN A 337 6.94 30.46 -2.79
N THR A 338 7.50 29.44 -3.45
CA THR A 338 7.06 28.04 -3.29
C THR A 338 8.14 27.22 -2.60
N THR A 339 7.75 26.54 -1.52
CA THR A 339 8.50 25.43 -0.93
C THR A 339 8.19 24.17 -1.72
N VAL A 340 9.19 23.64 -2.41
CA VAL A 340 9.08 22.44 -3.24
C VAL A 340 9.56 21.23 -2.45
N ILE A 341 8.74 20.19 -2.43
CA ILE A 341 9.06 18.88 -1.88
C ILE A 341 9.29 17.95 -3.07
N GLU A 342 10.56 17.65 -3.35
CA GLU A 342 10.94 16.70 -4.37
C GLU A 342 11.09 15.30 -3.78
N VAL A 343 10.35 14.34 -4.33
CA VAL A 343 10.38 12.96 -3.88
C VAL A 343 11.18 12.11 -4.87
N GLY A 344 12.18 11.39 -4.36
CA GLY A 344 13.05 10.53 -5.16
C GLY A 344 13.85 11.33 -6.20
N PRO A 345 14.67 12.31 -5.79
CA PRO A 345 15.46 13.14 -6.71
C PRO A 345 16.48 12.33 -7.52
N GLY A 346 16.91 11.16 -7.03
CA GLY A 346 18.00 10.39 -7.61
C GLY A 346 19.27 11.24 -7.74
N PRO A 347 19.98 11.21 -8.88
CA PRO A 347 21.17 12.03 -9.11
C PRO A 347 20.88 13.53 -9.31
N GLY A 348 19.64 13.97 -9.15
CA GLY A 348 19.27 15.39 -9.14
C GLY A 348 18.92 15.99 -10.50
N GLY A 349 18.41 15.19 -11.45
CA GLY A 349 17.96 15.68 -12.76
C GLY A 349 16.83 16.72 -12.63
N LEU A 350 15.75 16.36 -11.94
CA LEU A 350 14.61 17.24 -11.69
C LEU A 350 14.96 18.35 -10.66
N THR A 351 15.72 18.02 -9.62
CA THR A 351 16.29 18.97 -8.64
C THR A 351 16.92 20.20 -9.31
N ARG A 352 17.74 20.01 -10.34
CA ARG A 352 18.39 21.10 -11.08
C ARG A 352 17.39 22.03 -11.75
N SER A 353 16.36 21.48 -12.39
CA SER A 353 15.30 22.26 -13.03
C SER A 353 14.48 23.05 -12.02
N ILE A 354 14.22 22.48 -10.82
CA ILE A 354 13.52 23.17 -9.73
C ILE A 354 14.34 24.35 -9.22
N LEU A 355 15.62 24.14 -8.93
CA LEU A 355 16.53 25.19 -8.45
C LEU A 355 16.65 26.32 -9.49
N LYS A 356 16.85 25.97 -10.77
CA LYS A 356 16.91 26.91 -11.89
C LYS A 356 15.62 27.73 -12.06
N ALA A 357 14.46 27.13 -11.77
CA ALA A 357 13.18 27.81 -11.82
C ALA A 357 12.94 28.78 -10.64
N GLY A 358 13.86 28.82 -9.67
CA GLY A 358 13.86 29.83 -8.61
C GLY A 358 12.98 29.48 -7.41
N ALA A 359 12.78 28.19 -7.12
CA ALA A 359 12.08 27.76 -5.91
C ALA A 359 12.62 28.46 -4.66
N LYS A 360 11.73 28.99 -3.81
CA LYS A 360 12.08 29.64 -2.52
C LYS A 360 12.90 28.69 -1.65
N ARG A 361 12.40 27.46 -1.51
CA ARG A 361 13.01 26.38 -0.74
C ARG A 361 12.80 25.06 -1.46
N LEU A 362 13.82 24.22 -1.46
CA LEU A 362 13.74 22.86 -1.99
C LEU A 362 14.09 21.87 -0.89
N ILE A 363 13.20 20.91 -0.64
CA ILE A 363 13.42 19.79 0.25
C ILE A 363 13.38 18.53 -0.62
N VAL A 364 14.47 17.79 -0.64
CA VAL A 364 14.55 16.54 -1.38
C VAL A 364 14.51 15.36 -0.42
N ILE A 365 13.63 14.39 -0.67
CA ILE A 365 13.48 13.18 0.12
C ILE A 365 13.98 12.00 -0.73
N GLU A 366 15.12 11.44 -0.35
CA GLU A 366 15.78 10.35 -1.07
C GLU A 366 16.00 9.15 -0.14
N LYS A 367 15.69 7.95 -0.62
CA LYS A 367 15.87 6.72 0.15
C LYS A 367 17.23 6.08 -0.13
N ASP A 368 17.80 6.29 -1.32
CA ASP A 368 19.03 5.68 -1.76
C ASP A 368 20.26 6.52 -1.40
N PRO A 369 21.08 6.11 -0.40
CA PRO A 369 22.25 6.87 0.03
C PRO A 369 23.31 7.03 -1.06
N ARG A 370 23.28 6.25 -2.14
CA ARG A 370 24.21 6.41 -3.27
C ARG A 370 24.00 7.69 -4.05
N CYS A 371 22.80 8.28 -3.97
CA CYS A 371 22.49 9.56 -4.60
C CYS A 371 22.94 10.76 -3.76
N LEU A 372 23.21 10.57 -2.47
CA LEU A 372 23.59 11.65 -1.54
C LEU A 372 24.78 12.49 -2.04
N PRO A 373 25.89 11.91 -2.54
CA PRO A 373 27.01 12.72 -3.03
C PRO A 373 26.62 13.63 -4.21
N ALA A 374 25.69 13.21 -5.07
CA ALA A 374 25.19 14.05 -6.16
C ALA A 374 24.40 15.25 -5.64
N LEU A 375 23.54 14.99 -4.66
CA LEU A 375 22.67 15.98 -4.05
C LEU A 375 23.47 16.98 -3.19
N GLU A 376 24.50 16.52 -2.48
CA GLU A 376 25.39 17.39 -1.70
C GLU A 376 26.14 18.39 -2.57
N VAL A 377 26.61 17.96 -3.76
CA VAL A 377 27.25 18.88 -4.72
C VAL A 377 26.26 19.95 -5.20
N LEU A 378 24.98 19.59 -5.41
CA LEU A 378 23.93 20.57 -5.73
C LEU A 378 23.65 21.51 -4.57
N GLN A 379 23.52 20.98 -3.36
CA GLN A 379 23.28 21.77 -2.15
C GLN A 379 24.42 22.76 -1.88
N GLN A 380 25.67 22.35 -2.07
CA GLN A 380 26.85 23.23 -1.93
C GLN A 380 26.82 24.38 -2.93
N ALA A 381 26.30 24.17 -4.14
CA ALA A 381 26.23 25.20 -5.18
C ALA A 381 25.16 26.28 -4.94
N VAL A 382 24.08 25.96 -4.21
CA VAL A 382 22.95 26.89 -3.97
C VAL A 382 22.79 27.33 -2.52
N SER A 383 23.54 26.73 -1.59
CA SER A 383 23.47 26.83 -0.12
C SER A 383 22.56 25.81 0.58
N LYS A 384 22.96 25.45 1.81
CA LYS A 384 22.19 24.63 2.75
C LYS A 384 20.91 25.30 3.24
N GLN A 385 20.77 26.62 3.06
CA GLN A 385 19.55 27.35 3.43
C GLN A 385 18.46 27.19 2.37
N ARG A 386 18.86 26.99 1.11
CA ARG A 386 17.94 26.90 -0.02
C ARG A 386 17.52 25.47 -0.33
N MET A 387 18.47 24.54 -0.28
CA MET A 387 18.24 23.12 -0.56
C MET A 387 18.52 22.27 0.69
N HIS A 388 17.56 21.43 1.07
CA HIS A 388 17.67 20.53 2.22
C HIS A 388 17.52 19.09 1.75
N ILE A 389 18.41 18.22 2.22
CA ILE A 389 18.44 16.80 1.85
C ILE A 389 17.96 15.99 3.04
N VAL A 390 16.93 15.17 2.84
CA VAL A 390 16.37 14.25 3.81
C VAL A 390 16.58 12.83 3.29
N MET A 391 17.36 12.04 4.02
CA MET A 391 17.62 10.64 3.68
C MET A 391 16.61 9.73 4.39
N ASP A 392 15.45 9.51 3.78
CA ASP A 392 14.35 8.73 4.37
C ASP A 392 13.43 8.10 3.31
N ASP A 393 12.55 7.19 3.73
CA ASP A 393 11.49 6.63 2.90
C ASP A 393 10.27 7.56 2.88
N VAL A 394 9.93 8.07 1.70
CA VAL A 394 8.78 8.97 1.52
C VAL A 394 7.44 8.36 1.95
N LEU A 395 7.31 7.03 1.97
CA LEU A 395 6.08 6.38 2.42
C LEU A 395 5.86 6.51 3.94
N THR A 396 6.93 6.71 4.71
CA THR A 396 6.88 6.74 6.18
C THR A 396 7.24 8.09 6.78
N VAL A 397 8.02 8.92 6.07
CA VAL A 397 8.45 10.23 6.55
C VAL A 397 7.27 11.19 6.77
N ASP A 398 7.41 12.07 7.76
CA ASP A 398 6.55 13.23 7.97
C ASP A 398 7.08 14.43 7.17
N GLU A 399 6.42 14.74 6.05
CA GLU A 399 6.85 15.82 5.16
C GLU A 399 6.75 17.21 5.81
N GLU A 400 5.86 17.39 6.77
CA GLU A 400 5.73 18.66 7.50
C GLU A 400 6.88 18.85 8.48
N GLU A 401 7.25 17.80 9.21
CA GLU A 401 8.42 17.83 10.10
C GLU A 401 9.71 18.14 9.32
N CYS A 402 9.86 17.58 8.11
CA CYS A 402 10.97 17.92 7.22
C CYS A 402 11.00 19.42 6.88
N VAL A 403 9.85 20.02 6.59
CA VAL A 403 9.73 21.46 6.32
C VAL A 403 10.10 22.30 7.54
N ILE A 404 9.62 21.92 8.72
CA ILE A 404 9.93 22.63 9.97
C ILE A 404 11.43 22.58 10.25
N LYS A 405 12.05 21.40 10.21
CA LYS A 405 13.50 21.25 10.40
C LYS A 405 14.30 22.06 9.39
N ALA A 406 13.88 22.10 8.12
CA ALA A 406 14.51 22.92 7.09
C ALA A 406 14.38 24.43 7.39
N SER A 407 13.22 24.87 7.89
CA SER A 407 13.01 26.25 8.31
C SER A 407 13.93 26.65 9.48
N GLU A 408 14.07 25.78 10.48
CA GLU A 408 14.98 25.99 11.61
C GLU A 408 16.45 26.06 11.19
N GLN A 409 16.89 25.14 10.33
CA GLN A 409 18.26 25.09 9.82
C GLN A 409 18.61 26.31 8.98
N SER A 410 17.67 26.80 8.17
CA SER A 410 17.86 27.98 7.33
C SER A 410 17.76 29.30 8.10
N ARG A 411 17.19 29.29 9.32
CA ARG A 411 16.78 30.49 10.08
C ARG A 411 15.79 31.37 9.31
N GLU A 412 15.06 30.77 8.37
CA GLU A 412 13.99 31.41 7.62
C GLU A 412 12.66 30.77 8.03
N PRO A 413 11.84 31.46 8.85
CA PRO A 413 10.56 30.93 9.30
C PRO A 413 9.67 30.51 8.14
N ILE A 414 9.05 29.35 8.26
CA ILE A 414 7.97 28.89 7.38
C ILE A 414 6.68 29.59 7.82
N ASP A 415 6.03 30.28 6.89
CA ASP A 415 4.70 30.83 7.13
C ASP A 415 3.69 29.91 6.47
N PHE A 416 3.19 28.93 7.21
CA PHE A 416 2.22 27.96 6.69
C PHE A 416 0.91 28.59 6.18
N GLN A 417 0.61 29.86 6.50
CA GLN A 417 -0.59 30.54 5.99
C GLN A 417 -0.38 31.12 4.59
N HIS A 418 0.85 31.56 4.27
CA HIS A 418 1.15 32.27 3.03
C HIS A 418 2.09 31.51 2.09
N ASP A 419 2.92 30.60 2.62
CA ASP A 419 3.86 29.81 1.83
C ASP A 419 3.11 28.77 0.99
N GLN A 420 3.52 28.68 -0.27
CA GLN A 420 2.97 27.68 -1.19
C GLN A 420 3.78 26.39 -1.12
N PHE A 421 3.07 25.26 -1.05
CA PHE A 421 3.68 23.94 -1.11
C PHE A 421 3.42 23.29 -2.46
N LEU A 422 4.43 22.62 -2.99
CA LEU A 422 4.35 21.87 -4.24
C LEU A 422 5.09 20.54 -4.08
N PHE A 423 4.44 19.44 -4.39
CA PHE A 423 5.09 18.15 -4.54
C PHE A 423 5.50 17.93 -5.99
N LEU A 424 6.76 17.53 -6.20
CA LEU A 424 7.32 17.14 -7.49
C LEU A 424 8.00 15.78 -7.34
N GLY A 425 7.87 14.89 -8.34
CA GLY A 425 8.58 13.61 -8.25
C GLY A 425 8.63 12.83 -9.55
N ASN A 426 9.82 12.27 -9.81
CA ASN A 426 10.04 11.22 -10.80
C ASN A 426 10.17 9.87 -10.08
N LEU A 427 9.03 9.34 -9.64
CA LEU A 427 9.04 8.20 -8.73
C LEU A 427 9.33 6.87 -9.45
N PRO A 428 10.02 5.93 -8.78
CA PRO A 428 9.99 4.53 -9.14
C PRO A 428 8.55 4.01 -9.25
N PHE A 429 8.30 3.16 -10.25
CA PHE A 429 6.94 2.68 -10.54
C PHE A 429 6.30 1.85 -9.43
N SER A 430 7.12 1.22 -8.57
CA SER A 430 6.65 0.44 -7.42
C SER A 430 6.07 1.29 -6.29
N ILE A 431 6.49 2.56 -6.17
CA ILE A 431 6.08 3.43 -5.05
C ILE A 431 5.00 4.46 -5.43
N GLY A 432 4.79 4.68 -6.74
CA GLY A 432 3.87 5.71 -7.22
C GLY A 432 2.44 5.55 -6.68
N THR A 433 1.83 4.36 -6.84
CA THR A 433 0.46 4.14 -6.36
C THR A 433 0.33 4.19 -4.83
N PRO A 434 1.19 3.52 -4.03
CA PRO A 434 1.17 3.65 -2.58
C PRO A 434 1.31 5.10 -2.08
N LEU A 435 2.20 5.89 -2.69
CA LEU A 435 2.38 7.29 -2.28
C LEU A 435 1.16 8.15 -2.61
N LEU A 436 0.55 7.95 -3.79
CA LEU A 436 -0.68 8.65 -4.14
C LEU A 436 -1.81 8.35 -3.16
N LEU A 437 -1.92 7.10 -2.69
CA LEU A 437 -2.89 6.73 -1.66
C LEU A 437 -2.56 7.39 -0.32
N LYS A 438 -1.30 7.39 0.13
CA LYS A 438 -0.85 8.10 1.35
C LYS A 438 -1.31 9.57 1.30
N TRP A 439 -1.01 10.27 0.22
CA TRP A 439 -1.40 11.67 0.06
C TRP A 439 -2.91 11.85 -0.05
N LEU A 440 -3.64 10.94 -0.69
CA LEU A 440 -5.10 10.99 -0.75
C LEU A 440 -5.73 10.91 0.65
N TYR A 441 -5.22 10.02 1.52
CA TYR A 441 -5.63 9.95 2.93
C TYR A 441 -5.26 11.24 3.68
N GLN A 442 -4.08 11.80 3.46
CA GLN A 442 -3.69 13.07 4.08
C GLN A 442 -4.57 14.25 3.60
N ILE A 443 -4.95 14.28 2.33
CA ILE A 443 -5.88 15.29 1.76
C ILE A 443 -7.25 15.16 2.39
N GLU A 444 -7.80 13.94 2.47
CA GLU A 444 -9.13 13.68 3.02
C GLU A 444 -9.23 14.09 4.50
N ARG A 445 -8.20 13.72 5.29
CA ARG A 445 -8.12 13.97 6.73
C ARG A 445 -7.52 15.33 7.11
N LYS A 446 -7.08 16.12 6.12
CA LYS A 446 -6.33 17.38 6.33
C LYS A 446 -5.13 17.18 7.28
N GLN A 447 -4.23 16.27 6.89
CA GLN A 447 -3.02 15.94 7.64
C GLN A 447 -1.75 16.35 6.86
N GLY A 448 -0.61 16.40 7.56
CA GLY A 448 0.67 16.83 7.01
C GLY A 448 0.57 18.20 6.32
N LEU A 449 1.29 18.37 5.21
CA LEU A 449 1.27 19.64 4.46
C LEU A 449 -0.09 20.00 3.86
N PHE A 450 -0.98 19.02 3.65
CA PHE A 450 -2.33 19.27 3.10
C PHE A 450 -3.27 19.92 4.12
N LYS A 451 -2.91 19.98 5.41
CA LYS A 451 -3.67 20.74 6.40
C LYS A 451 -3.55 22.25 6.21
N HIS A 452 -2.46 22.69 5.58
CA HIS A 452 -2.13 24.10 5.37
C HIS A 452 -2.65 24.64 4.03
N GLY A 453 -3.10 23.77 3.12
CA GLY A 453 -3.64 24.21 1.84
C GLY A 453 -3.76 23.12 0.80
N ARG A 454 -4.03 23.53 -0.43
CA ARG A 454 -4.26 22.65 -1.57
C ARG A 454 -2.97 22.48 -2.37
N ALA A 455 -1.95 21.95 -1.72
CA ALA A 455 -0.64 21.72 -2.31
C ALA A 455 -0.75 20.87 -3.59
N PRO A 456 -0.40 21.38 -4.78
CA PRO A 456 -0.43 20.59 -6.00
C PRO A 456 0.64 19.48 -5.96
N MET A 457 0.34 18.39 -6.65
CA MET A 457 1.27 17.27 -6.85
C MET A 457 1.51 17.10 -8.34
N ILE A 458 2.74 17.27 -8.81
CA ILE A 458 3.15 17.08 -10.19
C ILE A 458 4.07 15.88 -10.27
N MET A 459 3.56 14.78 -10.83
CA MET A 459 4.22 13.48 -10.76
C MET A 459 4.44 12.93 -12.15
N LEU A 460 5.57 12.25 -12.32
CA LEU A 460 5.81 11.39 -13.46
C LEU A 460 5.42 9.96 -13.11
N LEU A 461 4.43 9.40 -13.83
CA LEU A 461 3.92 8.05 -13.59
C LEU A 461 4.00 7.22 -14.87
N GLN A 462 3.87 5.89 -14.75
CA GLN A 462 3.64 5.04 -15.92
C GLN A 462 2.41 5.56 -16.68
N LYS A 463 2.50 5.56 -18.02
CA LYS A 463 1.43 6.08 -18.88
C LYS A 463 0.08 5.45 -18.54
N GLU A 464 0.00 4.12 -18.40
CA GLU A 464 -1.23 3.40 -18.06
C GLU A 464 -1.83 3.86 -16.72
N VAL A 465 -0.99 4.12 -15.71
CA VAL A 465 -1.45 4.58 -14.39
C VAL A 465 -1.96 6.02 -14.49
N ALA A 466 -1.23 6.91 -15.18
CA ALA A 466 -1.67 8.29 -15.40
C ALA A 466 -2.97 8.35 -16.20
N ASP A 467 -3.08 7.55 -17.26
CA ASP A 467 -4.27 7.48 -18.12
C ASP A 467 -5.47 6.99 -17.32
N ARG A 468 -5.31 5.97 -16.47
CA ARG A 468 -6.36 5.57 -15.51
C ARG A 468 -6.77 6.68 -14.56
N ILE A 469 -5.82 7.42 -13.98
CA ILE A 469 -6.15 8.51 -13.05
C ILE A 469 -6.95 9.62 -13.75
N GLY A 470 -6.62 9.95 -14.99
CA GLY A 470 -7.26 11.01 -15.76
C GLY A 470 -8.48 10.61 -16.61
N ALA A 471 -8.80 9.31 -16.72
CA ALA A 471 -9.91 8.82 -17.53
C ALA A 471 -11.27 9.34 -17.07
N ALA A 472 -12.13 9.74 -18.00
CA ALA A 472 -13.51 10.16 -17.71
C ALA A 472 -14.47 8.96 -17.66
N PRO A 473 -15.65 9.07 -17.04
CA PRO A 473 -16.67 8.04 -17.13
C PRO A 473 -17.01 7.73 -18.60
N GLY A 474 -17.00 6.44 -18.96
CA GLY A 474 -17.19 5.97 -20.33
C GLY A 474 -15.89 5.62 -21.06
N ASP A 475 -14.73 6.10 -20.59
CA ASP A 475 -13.44 5.72 -21.16
C ASP A 475 -13.03 4.29 -20.77
N ASP A 476 -12.33 3.58 -21.66
CA ASP A 476 -11.82 2.23 -21.42
C ASP A 476 -10.89 2.13 -20.18
N ASP A 477 -10.13 3.20 -19.92
CA ASP A 477 -9.21 3.31 -18.79
C ASP A 477 -9.92 3.72 -17.48
N PHE A 478 -11.22 4.04 -17.52
CA PHE A 478 -11.96 4.43 -16.32
C PHE A 478 -11.97 3.29 -15.29
N SER A 479 -11.57 3.60 -14.07
CA SER A 479 -11.26 2.59 -13.07
C SER A 479 -11.43 3.10 -11.65
N ARG A 480 -11.22 2.20 -10.68
CA ARG A 480 -11.14 2.54 -9.26
C ARG A 480 -10.23 3.75 -8.99
N LEU A 481 -9.07 3.84 -9.66
CA LEU A 481 -8.13 4.95 -9.46
C LEU A 481 -8.69 6.28 -9.96
N SER A 482 -9.45 6.27 -11.07
CA SER A 482 -10.14 7.45 -11.59
C SER A 482 -11.09 8.02 -10.55
N VAL A 483 -11.96 7.16 -9.99
CA VAL A 483 -12.94 7.54 -8.97
C VAL A 483 -12.25 8.09 -7.72
N MET A 484 -11.26 7.38 -7.19
CA MET A 484 -10.57 7.78 -5.97
C MET A 484 -9.85 9.12 -6.11
N MET A 485 -9.09 9.31 -7.20
CA MET A 485 -8.28 10.51 -7.38
C MET A 485 -9.12 11.72 -7.78
N GLN A 486 -10.02 11.57 -8.76
CA GLN A 486 -10.81 12.69 -9.28
C GLN A 486 -11.84 13.22 -8.28
N ARG A 487 -12.22 12.39 -7.31
CA ARG A 487 -13.06 12.79 -6.17
C ARG A 487 -12.41 13.92 -5.36
N TRP A 488 -11.12 13.79 -5.08
CA TRP A 488 -10.40 14.69 -4.17
C TRP A 488 -9.50 15.68 -4.90
N CYS A 489 -9.15 15.42 -6.15
CA CYS A 489 -8.23 16.22 -6.92
C CYS A 489 -8.81 16.62 -8.29
N ASP A 490 -8.50 17.83 -8.72
CA ASP A 490 -8.56 18.24 -10.11
C ASP A 490 -7.33 17.68 -10.81
N VAL A 491 -7.55 16.82 -11.80
CA VAL A 491 -6.50 16.11 -12.52
C VAL A 491 -6.28 16.78 -13.87
N GLN A 492 -5.06 17.25 -14.11
CA GLN A 492 -4.62 17.81 -15.38
C GLN A 492 -3.57 16.89 -16.02
N MET A 493 -3.90 16.35 -17.19
CA MET A 493 -3.00 15.49 -17.95
C MET A 493 -1.90 16.33 -18.62
N GLY A 494 -0.64 15.97 -18.36
CA GLY A 494 0.53 16.57 -19.00
C GLY A 494 0.98 15.78 -20.24
N PHE A 495 2.23 16.03 -20.65
CA PHE A 495 2.84 15.41 -21.82
C PHE A 495 3.35 14.00 -21.52
N LYS A 496 3.43 13.18 -22.57
CA LYS A 496 4.03 11.84 -22.54
C LYS A 496 5.55 11.95 -22.67
N ILE A 497 6.27 11.06 -22.01
CA ILE A 497 7.72 10.91 -22.14
C ILE A 497 8.01 9.46 -22.53
N PRO A 498 8.68 9.22 -23.68
CA PRO A 498 9.00 7.88 -24.11
C PRO A 498 9.99 7.22 -23.14
N GLY A 499 9.89 5.90 -22.98
CA GLY A 499 10.82 5.15 -22.11
C GLY A 499 12.29 5.31 -22.49
N SER A 500 12.60 5.60 -23.77
CA SER A 500 13.96 5.87 -24.23
C SER A 500 14.62 7.12 -23.64
N ALA A 501 13.85 8.03 -23.03
CA ALA A 501 14.37 9.24 -22.40
C ALA A 501 14.98 9.01 -21.00
N PHE A 502 14.86 7.79 -20.47
CA PHE A 502 15.32 7.43 -19.14
C PHE A 502 16.55 6.53 -19.15
N VAL A 503 17.24 6.50 -18.02
CA VAL A 503 18.41 5.67 -17.82
C VAL A 503 18.32 4.90 -16.50
N PRO A 504 18.28 3.55 -16.53
CA PRO A 504 18.02 2.73 -17.72
C PRO A 504 16.61 3.01 -18.30
N PRO A 505 16.37 2.69 -19.58
CA PRO A 505 15.06 2.88 -20.19
C PRO A 505 14.05 1.86 -19.63
N PRO A 506 12.88 2.30 -19.12
CA PRO A 506 11.81 1.39 -18.74
C PRO A 506 11.13 0.76 -19.96
N LYS A 507 10.38 -0.31 -19.72
CA LYS A 507 9.61 -1.02 -20.76
C LYS A 507 8.35 -0.30 -21.21
N VAL A 508 7.93 0.72 -20.46
CA VAL A 508 6.67 1.43 -20.67
C VAL A 508 6.95 2.92 -20.70
N ASP A 509 6.16 3.63 -21.49
CA ASP A 509 6.19 5.09 -21.50
C ASP A 509 5.64 5.65 -20.19
N THR A 510 5.98 6.91 -19.95
CA THR A 510 5.51 7.66 -18.78
C THR A 510 4.71 8.88 -19.22
N ARG A 511 3.97 9.46 -18.27
CA ARG A 511 3.24 10.70 -18.49
C ARG A 511 3.33 11.56 -17.23
N VAL A 512 3.52 12.87 -17.45
CA VAL A 512 3.42 13.87 -16.39
C VAL A 512 1.95 14.11 -16.09
N ILE A 513 1.57 14.13 -14.81
CA ILE A 513 0.23 14.47 -14.36
C ILE A 513 0.31 15.51 -13.25
N LYS A 514 -0.58 16.49 -13.26
CA LYS A 514 -0.75 17.47 -12.18
C LYS A 514 -2.07 17.18 -11.48
N MET A 515 -2.03 17.00 -10.18
CA MET A 515 -3.20 16.75 -9.34
C MET A 515 -3.26 17.87 -8.31
N THR A 516 -4.33 18.65 -8.32
CA THR A 516 -4.53 19.74 -7.37
C THR A 516 -5.69 19.37 -6.45
N PRO A 517 -5.52 19.31 -5.12
CA PRO A 517 -6.63 19.07 -4.22
C PRO A 517 -7.79 20.03 -4.50
N ARG A 518 -9.00 19.48 -4.65
CA ARG A 518 -10.22 20.25 -4.87
C ARG A 518 -10.55 21.05 -3.62
N ASN A 519 -11.20 22.19 -3.81
CA ASN A 519 -11.93 22.78 -2.71
C ASN A 519 -13.13 21.86 -2.41
N ARG A 520 -13.36 21.45 -1.15
CA ARG A 520 -14.53 20.63 -0.77
C ARG A 520 -15.80 21.43 -1.07
N LEU A 521 -16.26 21.40 -2.31
CA LEU A 521 -17.53 21.99 -2.71
C LEU A 521 -18.66 21.16 -2.09
N LYS A 522 -19.70 21.84 -1.63
CA LYS A 522 -20.90 21.27 -0.96
C LYS A 522 -21.68 20.23 -1.78
N SER A 523 -21.28 19.96 -3.01
CA SER A 523 -22.02 19.16 -3.98
C SER A 523 -21.97 17.66 -3.73
N TYR A 524 -21.12 17.19 -2.82
CA TYR A 524 -21.04 15.78 -2.50
C TYR A 524 -21.09 15.51 -1.00
N PRO A 525 -21.74 14.41 -0.57
CA PRO A 525 -21.79 14.02 0.83
C PRO A 525 -20.38 13.76 1.37
N ASP A 526 -20.18 14.11 2.64
CA ASP A 526 -18.94 13.85 3.36
C ASP A 526 -18.86 12.37 3.71
N VAL A 527 -18.22 11.60 2.82
CA VAL A 527 -18.09 10.15 2.92
C VAL A 527 -16.60 9.83 3.12
N PRO A 528 -16.25 9.03 4.15
CA PRO A 528 -14.87 8.62 4.39
C PRO A 528 -14.24 7.96 3.16
N LEU A 529 -12.96 8.24 2.91
CA LEU A 529 -12.24 7.70 1.76
C LEU A 529 -12.27 6.16 1.74
N GLU A 530 -12.25 5.51 2.91
CA GLU A 530 -12.29 4.06 3.06
C GLU A 530 -13.60 3.47 2.53
N ALA A 531 -14.72 4.17 2.72
CA ALA A 531 -16.02 3.73 2.23
C ALA A 531 -16.07 3.85 0.70
N ILE A 532 -15.56 4.96 0.15
CA ILE A 532 -15.43 5.15 -1.31
C ILE A 532 -14.52 4.06 -1.90
N GLU A 533 -13.38 3.79 -1.26
CA GLU A 533 -12.44 2.76 -1.69
C GLU A 533 -13.09 1.37 -1.63
N HIS A 534 -13.85 1.07 -0.58
CA HIS A 534 -14.58 -0.19 -0.44
C HIS A 534 -15.59 -0.40 -1.58
N VAL A 535 -16.42 0.59 -1.86
CA VAL A 535 -17.39 0.52 -2.96
C VAL A 535 -16.69 0.41 -4.30
N ALA A 536 -15.74 1.28 -4.59
CA ALA A 536 -15.02 1.28 -5.86
C ALA A 536 -14.23 -0.01 -6.08
N ARG A 537 -13.66 -0.62 -5.04
CA ARG A 537 -12.96 -1.91 -5.14
C ARG A 537 -13.90 -3.04 -5.55
N ASN A 538 -15.11 -3.09 -4.97
CA ASN A 538 -16.09 -4.13 -5.27
C ASN A 538 -16.70 -3.92 -6.67
N VAL A 539 -17.11 -2.69 -7.00
CA VAL A 539 -17.72 -2.35 -8.29
C VAL A 539 -16.76 -2.59 -9.46
N PHE A 540 -15.53 -2.11 -9.36
CA PHE A 540 -14.54 -2.27 -10.44
C PHE A 540 -13.76 -3.59 -10.37
N GLY A 541 -14.01 -4.45 -9.38
CA GLY A 541 -13.36 -5.76 -9.24
C GLY A 541 -13.74 -6.75 -10.35
N GLN A 542 -14.91 -6.57 -10.98
CA GLN A 542 -15.43 -7.42 -12.04
C GLN A 542 -15.75 -6.62 -13.31
N ARG A 543 -14.74 -6.01 -13.95
CA ARG A 543 -14.90 -5.11 -15.13
C ARG A 543 -15.73 -5.64 -16.31
N ARG A 544 -15.93 -6.95 -16.43
CA ARG A 544 -16.69 -7.60 -17.53
C ARG A 544 -18.06 -8.11 -17.08
N LYS A 545 -18.57 -7.64 -15.94
CA LYS A 545 -19.87 -8.01 -15.40
C LYS A 545 -20.75 -6.76 -15.32
N MET A 546 -22.05 -6.96 -15.50
CA MET A 546 -23.05 -5.92 -15.29
C MET A 546 -22.91 -5.35 -13.88
N LEU A 547 -23.15 -4.04 -13.74
CA LEU A 547 -23.02 -3.32 -12.48
C LEU A 547 -23.88 -3.95 -11.37
N SER A 548 -25.07 -4.47 -11.70
CA SER A 548 -25.96 -5.22 -10.80
C SER A 548 -25.25 -6.36 -10.07
N ASN A 549 -24.51 -7.19 -10.80
CA ASN A 549 -23.76 -8.32 -10.22
C ASN A 549 -22.62 -7.83 -9.31
N SER A 550 -21.96 -6.73 -9.69
CA SER A 550 -20.87 -6.18 -8.90
C SER A 550 -21.37 -5.51 -7.61
N ILE A 551 -22.51 -4.81 -7.65
CA ILE A 551 -23.12 -4.17 -6.47
C ILE A 551 -23.59 -5.20 -5.44
N GLN A 552 -24.14 -6.35 -5.87
CA GLN A 552 -24.54 -7.43 -4.96
C GLN A 552 -23.39 -7.93 -4.06
N THR A 553 -22.13 -7.75 -4.48
CA THR A 553 -20.97 -8.11 -3.64
C THR A 553 -20.83 -7.25 -2.38
N LEU A 554 -21.55 -6.13 -2.29
CA LEU A 554 -21.64 -5.28 -1.09
C LEU A 554 -22.60 -5.85 -0.03
N GLY A 555 -23.23 -7.01 -0.27
CA GLY A 555 -24.16 -7.65 0.66
C GLY A 555 -25.56 -7.06 0.61
N ALA A 556 -26.31 -7.16 1.72
CA ALA A 556 -27.72 -6.75 1.80
C ALA A 556 -27.96 -5.29 1.39
N TYR A 557 -27.02 -4.39 1.68
CA TYR A 557 -27.08 -2.98 1.27
C TYR A 557 -26.94 -2.81 -0.24
N GLY A 558 -26.18 -3.68 -0.92
CA GLY A 558 -26.06 -3.66 -2.37
C GLY A 558 -27.38 -4.01 -3.06
N SER A 559 -28.11 -4.99 -2.53
CA SER A 559 -29.44 -5.34 -3.04
C SER A 559 -30.43 -4.18 -2.90
N GLN A 560 -30.44 -3.50 -1.75
CA GLN A 560 -31.29 -2.32 -1.52
C GLN A 560 -30.93 -1.14 -2.43
N LEU A 561 -29.64 -0.97 -2.78
CA LEU A 561 -29.20 0.06 -3.72
C LEU A 561 -29.75 -0.17 -5.13
N LEU A 562 -29.91 -1.42 -5.57
CA LEU A 562 -30.49 -1.75 -6.88
C LEU A 562 -32.00 -1.47 -6.97
N GLU A 563 -32.68 -1.41 -5.82
CA GLU A 563 -34.09 -1.03 -5.71
C GLU A 563 -34.28 0.50 -5.70
N ASN A 564 -33.18 1.26 -5.56
CA ASN A 564 -33.22 2.72 -5.58
C ASN A 564 -33.39 3.26 -7.01
N GLN A 565 -34.45 4.03 -7.23
CA GLN A 565 -34.82 4.61 -8.53
C GLN A 565 -33.79 5.62 -9.08
N ASP A 566 -32.87 6.12 -8.24
CA ASP A 566 -31.81 7.02 -8.66
C ASP A 566 -30.66 6.31 -9.43
N ILE A 567 -30.61 4.97 -9.41
CA ILE A 567 -29.60 4.18 -10.13
C ILE A 567 -30.23 3.64 -11.42
N ILE A 568 -30.04 4.37 -12.52
CA ILE A 568 -30.40 3.90 -13.86
C ILE A 568 -29.30 2.95 -14.33
N LEU A 569 -29.61 1.66 -14.40
CA LEU A 569 -28.77 0.68 -15.07
C LEU A 569 -29.22 0.60 -16.53
N ASP A 570 -28.32 0.89 -17.47
CA ASP A 570 -28.58 0.55 -18.88
C ASP A 570 -28.73 -0.98 -18.99
N GLU A 571 -29.76 -1.41 -19.72
CA GLU A 571 -30.10 -2.82 -19.96
C GLU A 571 -28.99 -3.59 -20.69
#